data_AF-A0AAU6D232-F1
#
_entry.id   AF-A0AAU6D232-F1
#
_cell.length_a   1.000
_cell.length_b   1.000
_cell.length_c   1.000
_cell.angle_alpha   90.00
_cell.angle_beta   90.00
_cell.angle_gamma   90.00
#
_symmetry.space_group_name_H-M   'P 1'
#
loop_
_entity.id
_entity.type
_entity.pdbx_description
1 polymer ?
#
loop_
_entity_poly.entity_id
_entity_poly.type
_entity_poly.pdbx_seq_one_letter_code
_entity_poly.pdbx_strand_id
1 'polypeptide(L)' 'MCTPPRISLMAVAELRDVLTALEHGQGPTAIAALMSIDPESWQAIEQRLAAVGTDLRTALLSTAPGNPVLQHLV' A
#
# COMPACT_ATOMS: atom_id res chain seq x y z
N MET A 1 15.60 -2.96 -23.84
CA MET A 1 14.25 -3.48 -23.57
C MET A 1 14.05 -3.39 -22.07
N CYS A 2 13.19 -2.50 -21.59
CA CYS A 2 13.01 -2.27 -20.15
C CYS A 2 12.05 -3.34 -19.63
N THR A 3 12.54 -4.27 -18.80
CA THR A 3 11.67 -5.25 -18.13
C THR A 3 10.65 -4.47 -17.29
N PRO A 4 9.34 -4.78 -17.40
CA PRO A 4 8.35 -4.09 -16.58
C PRO A 4 8.65 -4.36 -15.10
N PRO A 5 8.50 -3.35 -14.24
CA PRO A 5 8.74 -3.49 -12.81
C PRO A 5 7.84 -4.60 -12.24
N ARG A 6 8.44 -5.60 -11.58
CA ARG A 6 7.71 -6.74 -11.03
C ARG A 6 7.52 -6.56 -9.54
N ILE A 7 6.30 -6.78 -9.07
CA ILE A 7 6.00 -6.86 -7.65
C ILE A 7 6.06 -8.35 -7.30
N SER A 8 6.88 -8.71 -6.31
CA SER A 8 6.95 -10.07 -5.80
C SER A 8 5.63 -10.49 -5.15
N LEU A 9 5.29 -11.79 -5.21
CA LEU A 9 4.14 -12.33 -4.49
C LEU A 9 4.23 -12.10 -2.98
N MET A 10 5.45 -12.11 -2.42
CA MET A 10 5.69 -11.77 -1.01
C MET A 10 5.26 -10.33 -0.72
N ALA A 11 5.73 -9.37 -1.53
CA ALA A 11 5.37 -7.96 -1.37
C ALA A 11 3.87 -7.70 -1.52
N VAL A 12 3.17 -8.46 -2.37
CA VAL A 12 1.70 -8.40 -2.47
C VAL A 12 1.04 -8.86 -1.17
N ALA A 13 1.54 -9.94 -0.56
CA ALA A 13 1.03 -10.44 0.72
C ALA A 13 1.27 -9.42 1.85
N GLU A 14 2.48 -8.87 1.95
CA GLU A 14 2.82 -7.82 2.92
C GLU A 14 1.94 -6.58 2.71
N LEU A 15 1.74 -6.12 1.48
CA LEU A 15 0.89 -4.96 1.19
C LEU A 15 -0.57 -5.20 1.62
N ARG A 16 -1.11 -6.40 1.40
CA ARG A 16 -2.45 -6.75 1.86
C ARG A 16 -2.53 -6.72 3.40
N ASP A 17 -1.52 -7.24 4.08
CA ASP A 17 -1.47 -7.23 5.54
C ASP A 17 -1.35 -5.80 6.09
N VAL A 18 -0.62 -4.92 5.40
CA VAL A 18 -0.59 -3.48 5.72
C VAL A 18 -1.98 -2.86 5.65
N LEU A 19 -2.72 -3.09 4.56
CA LEU A 19 -4.06 -2.53 4.38
C LEU A 19 -5.02 -3.06 5.46
N THR A 20 -4.98 -4.37 5.73
CA THR A 20 -5.78 -5.01 6.77
C THR A 20 -5.46 -4.44 8.17
N ALA A 21 -4.16 -4.31 8.49
CA ALA A 21 -3.72 -3.73 9.75
C ALA A 21 -4.16 -2.27 9.88
N LEU A 22 -4.11 -1.49 8.80
CA LEU A 22 -4.61 -0.12 8.79
C LEU A 22 -6.11 -0.07 9.07
N GLU A 23 -6.93 -0.89 8.40
CA GLU A 23 -8.38 -0.99 8.65
C GLU A 23 -8.70 -1.29 10.12
N HIS A 24 -7.90 -2.14 10.77
CA HIS A 24 -8.04 -2.48 12.19
C HIS A 24 -7.39 -1.48 13.17
N GLY A 25 -6.83 -0.36 12.68
CA GLY A 25 -6.13 0.63 13.51
C GLY A 25 -4.81 0.13 14.10
N GLN A 26 -4.26 -0.97 13.57
CA GLN A 26 -3.02 -1.61 14.01
C GLN A 26 -1.79 -0.98 13.34
N GLY A 27 -1.59 0.32 13.58
CA GLY A 27 -0.49 1.10 13.00
C GLY A 27 0.91 0.45 13.12
N PRO A 28 1.31 -0.10 14.28
CA PRO A 28 2.60 -0.77 14.42
C PRO A 28 2.77 -1.98 13.50
N THR A 29 1.72 -2.79 13.34
CA THR A 29 1.71 -3.94 12.44
C THR A 29 1.82 -3.51 10.99
N ALA A 30 1.09 -2.46 10.60
CA ALA A 30 1.19 -1.89 9.26
C ALA A 30 2.61 -1.39 8.96
N ILE A 31 3.27 -0.72 9.92
CA ILE A 31 4.66 -0.26 9.73
C ILE A 31 5.62 -1.45 9.58
N ALA A 32 5.45 -2.50 10.39
CA ALA A 32 6.31 -3.69 10.32
C ALA A 32 6.19 -4.38 8.95
N ALA A 33 4.97 -4.58 8.44
CA ALA A 33 4.75 -5.19 7.13
C ALA A 33 5.24 -4.30 5.98
N LEU A 34 5.14 -2.96 6.09
CA LEU A 34 5.74 -2.03 5.14
C LEU A 34 7.27 -2.19 5.07
N MET A 35 7.93 -2.37 6.22
CA MET A 35 9.38 -2.57 6.27
C MET A 35 9.83 -3.94 5.72
N SER A 36 8.92 -4.91 5.60
CA SER A 36 9.19 -6.23 5.02
C SER A 36 9.20 -6.22 3.48
N ILE A 37 8.68 -5.17 2.83
CA ILE A 37 8.62 -5.08 1.38
C ILE A 37 10.01 -4.78 0.81
N ASP A 38 10.42 -5.59 -0.18
CA ASP A 38 11.72 -5.42 -0.83
C ASP A 38 11.79 -4.14 -1.70
N PRO A 39 12.99 -3.55 -1.90
CA PRO A 39 13.13 -2.29 -2.63
C PRO A 39 12.66 -2.33 -4.09
N GLU A 40 12.79 -3.47 -4.78
CA GLU A 40 12.37 -3.61 -6.18
C GLU A 40 10.83 -3.57 -6.28
N SER A 41 10.17 -4.34 -5.42
CA SER A 41 8.71 -4.33 -5.29
C SER A 41 8.20 -2.95 -4.87
N TRP A 42 8.94 -2.23 -4.02
CA TRP A 42 8.58 -0.86 -3.62
C TRP A 42 8.52 0.09 -4.81
N GLN A 43 9.59 0.13 -5.60
CA GLN A 43 9.64 0.94 -6.81
C GLN A 43 8.56 0.53 -7.82
N ALA A 44 8.27 -0.78 -7.92
CA ALA A 44 7.23 -1.30 -8.79
C ALA A 44 5.82 -0.91 -8.37
N ILE A 45 5.57 -0.81 -7.06
CA ILE A 45 4.32 -0.30 -6.48
C ILE A 45 4.19 1.19 -6.79
N GLU A 46 5.23 1.99 -6.52
CA GLU A 46 5.21 3.43 -6.79
C GLU A 46 4.95 3.76 -8.26
N GLN A 47 5.59 3.03 -9.19
CA GLN A 47 5.36 3.23 -10.63
C GLN A 47 3.92 2.90 -11.04
N ARG A 48 3.31 1.86 -10.46
CA ARG A 48 1.90 1.51 -10.74
C ARG A 48 0.93 2.53 -10.16
N LEU A 49 1.20 3.02 -8.95
CA LEU A 49 0.39 4.07 -8.32
C LEU A 49 0.46 5.37 -9.12
N ALA A 50 1.67 5.77 -9.55
CA ALA A 50 1.85 6.92 -10.41
C ALA A 50 1.11 6.77 -11.75
N ALA A 51 1.07 5.57 -12.32
CA ALA A 51 0.33 5.30 -13.57
C ALA A 51 -1.20 5.47 -13.42
N VAL A 52 -1.75 5.30 -12.20
CA VAL A 52 -3.17 5.56 -11.90
C VAL A 52 -3.40 6.95 -11.30
N GLY A 53 -2.37 7.80 -11.25
CA GLY A 53 -2.47 9.19 -10.77
C GLY A 53 -2.55 9.34 -9.25
N THR A 54 -2.12 8.32 -8.49
CA THR A 54 -2.04 8.39 -7.02
C THR A 54 -0.61 8.17 -6.55
N ASP A 55 -0.36 8.48 -5.29
CA ASP A 55 0.83 8.03 -4.58
C ASP A 55 0.45 7.11 -3.43
N LEU A 56 1.45 6.42 -2.88
CA LEU A 56 1.25 5.45 -1.83
C LEU A 56 0.73 6.07 -0.53
N ARG A 57 1.23 7.25 -0.14
CA ARG A 57 0.76 7.92 1.08
C ARG A 57 -0.73 8.23 0.94
N THR A 58 -1.15 8.74 -0.21
CA THR A 58 -2.57 9.02 -0.49
C THR A 58 -3.42 7.74 -0.42
N ALA A 59 -2.93 6.61 -0.95
CA ALA A 59 -3.61 5.32 -0.86
C ALA A 59 -3.75 4.81 0.59
N LEU A 60 -2.67 4.91 1.39
CA LEU A 60 -2.67 4.49 2.80
C LEU A 60 -3.57 5.38 3.67
N LEU A 61 -3.52 6.70 3.47
CA LEU A 61 -4.42 7.65 4.15
C LEU A 61 -5.89 7.42 3.81
N SER A 62 -6.19 6.91 2.61
CA SER A 62 -7.55 6.54 2.21
C SER A 62 -8.07 5.30 2.93
N THR A 63 -7.17 4.44 3.42
CA THR A 63 -7.51 3.17 4.10
C THR A 63 -7.61 3.32 5.62
N ALA A 64 -6.96 4.32 6.21
CA ALA A 64 -6.93 4.51 7.66
C ALA A 64 -8.33 4.84 8.25
N PRO A 65 -8.73 4.21 9.37
CA PRO A 65 -9.99 4.49 10.05
C PRO A 65 -9.97 5.92 10.58
N GLY A 66 -10.84 6.77 10.00
CA GLY A 66 -10.89 8.20 10.29
C GLY A 66 -10.85 9.11 9.06
N ASN A 67 -10.70 8.56 7.84
CA ASN A 67 -10.83 9.37 6.62
C ASN A 67 -12.31 9.70 6.31
N PRO A 68 -12.71 10.99 6.28
CA PRO A 68 -14.09 11.39 5.99
C PRO A 68 -14.56 11.02 4.57
N VAL A 69 -13.66 10.68 3.64
CA VAL A 69 -14.03 10.29 2.26
C VAL A 69 -14.73 8.92 2.21
N LEU A 70 -14.39 7.97 3.08
CA LEU A 70 -15.07 6.67 3.14
C LEU A 70 -16.35 6.69 3.99
N GLN A 71 -16.52 7.71 4.85
CA GLN A 71 -17.74 7.86 5.66
C GLN A 71 -18.95 8.36 4.86
N HIS A 72 -18.73 8.85 3.63
CA HIS A 72 -19.82 9.30 2.74
C HIS A 72 -20.33 8.20 1.79
N LEU A 73 -19.76 7.00 1.85
CA LEU A 73 -20.10 5.88 0.96
C LEU A 73 -20.75 4.68 1.68
N VAL A 74 -21.12 4.84 2.97
CA VAL A 74 -21.85 3.83 3.76
C VAL A 74 -23.20 4.40 4.18
#